data_AF-A0A1E3WDN9-F1
#
_entry.id   AF-A0A1E3WDN9-F1
#
_cell.length_a   1.000
_cell.length_b   1.000
_cell.length_c   1.000
_cell.angle_alpha   90.00
_cell.angle_beta   90.00
_cell.angle_gamma   90.00
#
_symmetry.space_group_name_H-M   'P 1'
#
loop_
_entity.id
_entity.type
_entity.pdbx_description
1 polymer ?
#
loop_
_entity_poly.entity_id
_entity_poly.type
_entity_poly.pdbx_seq_one_letter_code
_entity_poly.pdbx_strand_id
1 'polypeptide(L)'
;MTSAQEAPGAEEAPGYFVIAMGKLGAMELNYSSDIDFMVFYDADQAELAEGVEPSSFFVKLTRELVRLVQEQTGDGYAYRTDLRLRPDPGATQIALSTDAGLTYYESFGQNWERAALIKARIAAGDAALGAAFLDQLAPFIWRKYLDFAAVADIHAMKRRVHAFKGHGAIAVGGHDIKLGRGGIRDIEFFAQTQQLIAGGRHPELRTRGTLKTLARLAEGGWIESQAADDLGQAYLFLRRVENRLQMVGDQQTHIIPDDKNELDRVARLCGFSDTDAFGDALLARFKLVEAHYGALFEKIPEQQTSRPELS
;
A
#
# COMPACT_ATOMS: atom_id res chain seq x y z
N MET A 1 25.01 3.89 11.07
CA MET A 1 24.27 4.44 12.24
C MET A 1 24.44 5.94 12.19
N THR A 2 23.51 6.60 11.52
CA THR A 2 23.43 8.07 11.47
C THR A 2 22.01 8.34 11.94
N SER A 3 21.89 8.89 13.16
CA SER A 3 20.58 9.21 13.72
C SER A 3 19.88 10.15 12.76
N ALA A 4 18.68 9.79 12.33
CA ALA A 4 17.76 10.72 11.72
C ALA A 4 17.58 11.84 12.75
N GLN A 5 18.17 13.01 12.46
CA GLN A 5 17.87 14.22 13.19
C GLN A 5 16.37 14.46 13.04
N GLU A 6 15.66 14.32 14.15
CA GLU A 6 14.26 14.72 14.28
C GLU A 6 14.14 16.14 13.75
N ALA A 7 13.19 16.35 12.83
CA ALA A 7 12.84 17.67 12.37
C ALA A 7 12.45 18.52 13.60
N PRO A 8 12.85 19.81 13.65
CA PRO A 8 12.48 20.71 14.74
C PRO A 8 10.95 20.67 14.92
N GLY A 9 10.52 20.49 16.18
CA GLY A 9 9.16 20.16 16.58
C GLY A 9 8.12 20.89 15.74
N ALA A 10 7.38 20.13 14.92
CA ALA A 10 6.16 20.63 14.32
C ALA A 10 5.28 21.12 15.46
N GLU A 11 4.79 22.36 15.39
CA GLU A 11 3.72 22.81 16.27
C GLU A 11 2.63 21.73 16.23
N GLU A 12 2.45 21.05 17.35
CA GLU A 12 1.46 19.99 17.48
C GLU A 12 0.10 20.64 17.20
N ALA A 13 -0.71 20.04 16.32
CA ALA A 13 -2.09 20.44 16.09
C ALA A 13 -2.95 19.58 17.02
N PRO A 14 -3.27 20.02 18.25
CA PRO A 14 -3.87 19.14 19.25
C PRO A 14 -5.22 18.64 18.74
N GLY A 15 -5.46 17.35 18.90
CA GLY A 15 -6.70 16.76 18.42
C GLY A 15 -6.78 16.59 16.90
N TYR A 16 -5.72 16.80 16.10
CA TYR A 16 -5.73 16.60 14.64
C TYR A 16 -4.51 15.83 14.16
N PHE A 17 -4.70 14.79 13.36
CA PHE A 17 -3.57 14.01 12.84
C PHE A 17 -3.81 13.44 11.45
N VAL A 18 -2.71 13.24 10.73
CA VAL A 18 -2.66 12.71 9.38
C VAL A 18 -1.99 11.34 9.39
N ILE A 19 -2.70 10.33 8.89
CA ILE A 19 -2.17 9.00 8.66
C ILE A 19 -1.76 8.88 7.19
N ALA A 20 -0.46 8.79 6.93
CA ALA A 20 0.06 8.39 5.63
C ALA A 20 -0.28 6.92 5.33
N MET A 21 -0.73 6.68 4.11
CA MET A 21 -1.18 5.39 3.62
C MET A 21 -0.30 4.91 2.47
N GLY A 22 -0.49 3.65 2.05
CA GLY A 22 0.14 3.10 0.86
C GLY A 22 1.66 3.30 0.83
N LYS A 23 2.19 3.80 -0.28
CA LYS A 23 3.63 4.03 -0.46
C LYS A 23 4.17 5.16 0.42
N LEU A 24 3.39 6.19 0.72
CA LEU A 24 3.79 7.26 1.64
C LEU A 24 3.98 6.71 3.06
N GLY A 25 3.06 5.87 3.50
CA GLY A 25 3.09 5.25 4.83
C GLY A 25 4.26 4.28 5.00
N ALA A 26 4.55 3.50 3.94
CA ALA A 26 5.70 2.58 3.90
C ALA A 26 7.06 3.25 3.63
N MET A 27 7.10 4.55 3.31
CA MET A 27 8.31 5.26 2.85
C MET A 27 8.91 4.66 1.57
N GLU A 28 8.03 4.33 0.63
CA GLU A 28 8.34 3.62 -0.61
C GLU A 28 7.75 4.37 -1.83
N LEU A 29 7.69 5.70 -1.82
CA LEU A 29 7.14 6.50 -2.93
C LEU A 29 7.81 6.20 -4.27
N ASN A 30 7.04 6.26 -5.36
CA ASN A 30 7.56 6.28 -6.73
C ASN A 30 7.86 7.71 -7.17
N TYR A 31 8.54 7.86 -8.30
CA TYR A 31 8.93 9.16 -8.86
C TYR A 31 7.73 10.10 -9.10
N SER A 32 6.69 9.60 -9.77
CA SER A 32 5.40 10.28 -9.93
C SER A 32 4.33 9.49 -9.17
N SER A 33 4.12 9.86 -7.90
CA SER A 33 3.11 9.26 -7.03
C SER A 33 2.12 10.29 -6.52
N ASP A 34 0.89 9.86 -6.34
CA ASP A 34 -0.02 10.53 -5.43
C ASP A 34 0.43 10.24 -3.99
N ILE A 35 0.14 11.17 -3.08
CA ILE A 35 0.28 10.93 -1.66
C ILE A 35 -1.07 10.51 -1.09
N ASP A 36 -1.15 9.25 -0.68
CA ASP A 36 -2.34 8.71 -0.03
C ASP A 36 -2.32 9.02 1.47
N PHE A 37 -3.39 9.62 2.00
CA PHE A 37 -3.53 9.82 3.44
C PHE A 37 -4.97 9.84 3.92
N MET A 38 -5.15 9.57 5.20
CA MET A 38 -6.41 9.76 5.93
C MET A 38 -6.21 10.84 6.99
N VAL A 39 -7.30 11.51 7.37
CA VAL A 39 -7.28 12.52 8.42
C VAL A 39 -8.31 12.19 9.47
N PHE A 40 -7.87 12.26 10.72
CA PHE A 40 -8.73 12.08 11.88
C PHE A 40 -8.54 13.22 12.87
N TYR A 41 -9.56 13.44 13.68
CA TYR A 41 -9.51 14.41 14.77
C TYR A 41 -10.21 13.88 16.02
N ASP A 42 -9.83 14.41 17.18
CA ASP A 42 -10.48 14.18 18.47
C ASP A 42 -11.03 15.53 18.95
N ALA A 43 -12.36 15.61 19.12
CA ALA A 43 -13.03 16.85 19.47
C ALA A 43 -12.74 17.30 20.91
N ASP A 44 -12.47 16.36 21.82
CA ASP A 44 -12.22 16.65 23.23
C ASP A 44 -10.78 17.13 23.48
N GLN A 45 -9.85 16.73 22.60
CA GLN A 45 -8.45 17.15 22.63
C GLN A 45 -8.16 18.36 21.73
N ALA A 46 -9.13 18.78 20.92
CA ALA A 46 -8.98 19.92 20.03
C ALA A 46 -9.08 21.24 20.78
N GLU A 47 -8.03 22.07 20.71
CA GLU A 47 -8.02 23.42 21.28
C GLU A 47 -8.68 24.43 20.33
N LEU A 48 -10.00 24.35 20.19
CA LEU A 48 -10.78 25.25 19.32
C LEU A 48 -11.35 26.44 20.08
N ALA A 49 -11.52 27.56 19.37
CA ALA A 49 -12.20 28.73 19.92
C ALA A 49 -13.67 28.42 20.25
N GLU A 50 -14.22 29.12 21.24
CA GLU A 50 -15.61 28.94 21.67
C GLU A 50 -16.60 29.12 20.51
N GLY A 51 -17.56 28.20 20.39
CA GLY A 51 -18.57 28.20 19.33
C GLY A 51 -18.10 27.66 17.98
N VAL A 52 -16.83 27.26 17.83
CA VAL A 52 -16.35 26.56 16.63
C VAL A 52 -16.74 25.09 16.67
N GLU A 53 -17.44 24.63 15.64
CA GLU A 53 -17.81 23.22 15.52
C GLU A 53 -16.61 22.41 14.97
N PRO A 54 -16.12 21.38 15.68
CA PRO A 54 -14.90 20.64 15.32
C PRO A 54 -14.92 20.02 13.92
N SER A 55 -16.02 19.38 13.53
CA SER A 55 -16.12 18.69 12.23
C SER A 55 -15.93 19.66 11.07
N SER A 56 -16.67 20.77 11.07
CA SER A 56 -16.59 21.83 10.08
C SER A 56 -15.20 22.46 10.04
N PHE A 57 -14.60 22.71 11.20
CA PHE A 57 -13.24 23.24 11.29
C PHE A 57 -12.21 22.30 10.68
N PHE A 58 -12.16 21.03 11.09
CA PHE A 58 -11.16 20.08 10.62
C PHE A 58 -11.38 19.64 9.17
N VAL A 59 -12.62 19.60 8.68
CA VAL A 59 -12.90 19.44 7.25
C VAL A 59 -12.35 20.62 6.46
N LYS A 60 -12.57 21.87 6.92
CA LYS A 60 -12.03 23.06 6.25
C LYS A 60 -10.50 23.07 6.27
N LEU A 61 -9.89 22.76 7.42
CA LEU A 61 -8.43 22.65 7.57
C LEU A 61 -7.86 21.61 6.59
N THR A 62 -8.50 20.45 6.48
CA THR A 62 -8.07 19.38 5.59
C THR A 62 -8.22 19.74 4.12
N ARG A 63 -9.28 20.48 3.75
CA ARG A 63 -9.42 21.01 2.38
C ARG A 63 -8.30 21.98 2.05
N GLU A 64 -7.92 22.83 3.01
CA GLU A 64 -6.82 23.78 2.83
C GLU A 64 -5.47 23.07 2.73
N LEU A 65 -5.22 22.04 3.55
CA LEU A 65 -4.05 21.17 3.43
C LEU A 65 -3.97 20.54 2.03
N VAL A 66 -5.06 19.94 1.55
CA VAL A 66 -5.13 19.35 0.20
C VAL A 66 -4.86 20.41 -0.87
N ARG A 67 -5.47 21.60 -0.74
CA ARG A 67 -5.25 22.72 -1.66
C ARG A 67 -3.78 23.11 -1.72
N LEU A 68 -3.15 23.38 -0.57
CA LEU A 68 -1.75 23.78 -0.49
C LEU A 68 -0.78 22.75 -1.09
N VAL A 69 -1.11 21.45 -0.98
CA VAL A 69 -0.26 20.38 -1.49
C VAL A 69 -0.44 20.15 -3.00
N GLN A 70 -1.67 20.23 -3.50
CA GLN A 70 -1.98 19.89 -4.91
C GLN A 70 -2.07 21.08 -5.85
N GLU A 71 -2.16 22.31 -5.35
CA GLU A 71 -2.37 23.50 -6.17
C GLU A 71 -1.23 23.70 -7.17
N GLN A 72 -1.60 23.81 -8.44
CA GLN A 72 -0.66 24.15 -9.51
C GLN A 72 -0.40 25.66 -9.47
N THR A 73 0.82 26.03 -9.13
CA THR A 73 1.32 27.41 -9.16
C THR A 73 2.23 27.62 -10.37
N GLY A 74 2.83 28.81 -10.49
CA GLY A 74 3.89 29.07 -11.47
C GLY A 74 5.14 28.20 -11.29
N ASP A 75 5.34 27.69 -10.07
CA ASP A 75 6.48 26.82 -9.70
C ASP A 75 6.14 25.33 -9.76
N GLY A 76 4.94 24.97 -10.23
CA GLY A 76 4.44 23.59 -10.23
C GLY A 76 3.49 23.31 -9.06
N TYR A 77 3.37 22.03 -8.71
CA TYR A 77 2.62 21.52 -7.56
C TYR A 77 3.56 20.71 -6.67
N ALA A 78 3.23 20.53 -5.39
CA ALA A 78 4.05 19.70 -4.51
C ALA A 78 3.77 18.20 -4.73
N TYR A 79 2.52 17.78 -4.49
CA TYR A 79 2.06 16.42 -4.75
C TYR A 79 0.58 16.39 -5.11
N ARG A 80 0.18 15.44 -5.96
CA ARG A 80 -1.24 15.07 -6.04
C ARG A 80 -1.62 14.32 -4.77
N THR A 81 -2.82 14.55 -4.24
CA THR A 81 -3.28 13.91 -3.00
C THR A 81 -4.43 12.95 -3.26
N ASP A 82 -4.47 11.82 -2.55
CA ASP A 82 -5.59 10.88 -2.59
C ASP A 82 -6.07 10.53 -1.17
N LEU A 83 -7.35 10.84 -0.89
CA LEU A 83 -8.00 10.59 0.39
C LEU A 83 -9.07 9.49 0.29
N ARG A 84 -9.07 8.70 -0.80
CA ARG A 84 -10.08 7.64 -1.04
C ARG A 84 -9.89 6.39 -0.17
N LEU A 85 -8.74 6.25 0.50
CA LEU A 85 -8.52 5.15 1.44
C LEU A 85 -9.22 5.36 2.80
N ARG A 86 -9.79 6.54 3.06
CA ARG A 86 -10.53 6.81 4.30
C ARG A 86 -11.78 5.93 4.42
N PRO A 87 -12.31 5.71 5.65
CA PRO A 87 -13.57 4.99 5.88
C PRO A 87 -14.69 5.44 4.96
N ASP A 88 -15.32 4.52 4.21
CA ASP A 88 -16.42 4.79 3.27
C ASP A 88 -16.34 6.17 2.58
N PRO A 89 -15.43 6.35 1.60
CA PRO A 89 -15.15 7.66 1.01
C PRO A 89 -16.36 8.25 0.24
N GLY A 90 -17.42 7.46 -0.01
CA GLY A 90 -18.66 7.95 -0.59
C GLY A 90 -19.63 8.54 0.45
N ALA A 91 -19.57 8.07 1.69
CA ALA A 91 -20.46 8.49 2.77
C ALA A 91 -19.81 9.41 3.81
N THR A 92 -18.48 9.47 3.89
CA THR A 92 -17.77 10.19 4.95
C THR A 92 -17.08 11.46 4.47
N GLN A 93 -16.89 12.37 5.43
CA GLN A 93 -16.11 13.59 5.23
C GLN A 93 -14.61 13.27 5.02
N ILE A 94 -13.84 14.23 4.53
CA ILE A 94 -12.39 14.07 4.32
C ILE A 94 -11.58 14.06 5.62
N ALA A 95 -12.18 14.51 6.72
CA ALA A 95 -11.67 14.40 8.08
C ALA A 95 -12.78 13.80 8.96
N LEU A 96 -12.46 12.74 9.71
CA LEU A 96 -13.41 12.04 10.58
C LEU A 96 -13.02 12.18 12.05
N SER A 97 -14.00 12.16 12.95
CA SER A 97 -13.67 11.98 14.36
C SER A 97 -13.07 10.60 14.61
N THR A 98 -12.21 10.48 15.61
CA THR A 98 -11.66 9.20 16.10
C THR A 98 -12.78 8.22 16.42
N ASP A 99 -13.82 8.63 17.14
CA ASP A 99 -14.99 7.81 17.47
C ASP A 99 -15.72 7.25 16.24
N ALA A 100 -15.95 8.10 15.23
CA ALA A 100 -16.59 7.67 13.99
C ALA A 100 -15.71 6.67 13.22
N GLY A 101 -14.39 6.90 13.19
CA GLY A 101 -13.42 5.99 12.60
C GLY A 101 -13.41 4.61 13.29
N LEU A 102 -13.35 4.60 14.62
CA LEU A 102 -13.36 3.36 15.42
C LEU A 102 -14.67 2.58 15.21
N THR A 103 -15.80 3.27 15.30
CA THR A 103 -17.14 2.67 15.07
C THR A 103 -17.24 2.06 13.69
N TYR A 104 -16.71 2.74 12.66
CA TYR A 104 -16.69 2.23 11.29
C TYR A 104 -15.88 0.94 11.17
N TYR A 105 -14.64 0.93 11.66
CA TYR A 105 -13.78 -0.25 11.52
C TYR A 105 -14.27 -1.45 12.33
N GLU A 106 -14.91 -1.21 13.49
CA GLU A 106 -15.55 -2.26 14.28
C GLU A 106 -16.76 -2.86 13.54
N SER A 107 -17.61 -2.03 12.95
CA SER A 107 -18.93 -2.47 12.43
C SER A 107 -18.92 -2.84 10.95
N PHE A 108 -18.18 -2.11 10.13
CA PHE A 108 -18.26 -2.15 8.66
C PHE A 108 -16.93 -2.40 7.97
N GLY A 109 -15.83 -2.41 8.72
CA GLY A 109 -14.47 -2.45 8.19
C GLY A 109 -14.22 -3.63 7.26
N GLN A 110 -13.84 -3.31 6.03
CA GLN A 110 -13.67 -4.25 4.94
C GLN A 110 -12.32 -4.96 5.01
N ASN A 111 -12.31 -6.15 4.42
CA ASN A 111 -11.16 -7.02 4.36
C ASN A 111 -9.93 -6.37 3.69
N TRP A 112 -10.13 -5.63 2.60
CA TRP A 112 -9.06 -4.93 1.90
C TRP A 112 -8.47 -3.77 2.71
N GLU A 113 -9.27 -3.13 3.59
CA GLU A 113 -8.80 -2.02 4.43
C GLU A 113 -7.76 -2.47 5.44
N ARG A 114 -7.84 -3.72 5.91
CA ARG A 114 -6.82 -4.32 6.78
C ARG A 114 -5.47 -4.34 6.08
N ALA A 115 -5.43 -4.79 4.83
CA ALA A 115 -4.21 -4.81 4.03
C ALA A 115 -3.66 -3.39 3.77
N ALA A 116 -4.55 -2.40 3.55
CA ALA A 116 -4.15 -1.01 3.39
C ALA A 116 -3.55 -0.42 4.67
N LEU A 117 -4.15 -0.69 5.83
CA LEU A 117 -3.74 -0.19 7.14
C LEU A 117 -2.42 -0.80 7.65
N ILE A 118 -1.93 -1.91 7.08
CA ILE A 118 -0.57 -2.41 7.34
C ILE A 118 0.48 -1.30 7.12
N LYS A 119 0.26 -0.46 6.10
CA LYS A 119 1.19 0.61 5.74
C LYS A 119 0.93 1.92 6.49
N ALA A 120 -0.10 1.99 7.35
CA ALA A 120 -0.48 3.21 8.06
C ALA A 120 0.66 3.75 8.95
N ARG A 121 0.99 5.03 8.80
CA ARG A 121 2.03 5.72 9.57
C ARG A 121 1.58 7.14 9.88
N ILE A 122 1.76 7.59 11.12
CA ILE A 122 1.51 9.00 11.45
C ILE A 122 2.52 9.88 10.70
N ALA A 123 2.01 10.84 9.94
CA ALA A 123 2.79 11.68 9.05
C ALA A 123 2.87 13.12 9.51
N ALA A 124 1.82 13.64 10.14
CA ALA A 124 1.73 15.01 10.64
C ALA A 124 0.64 15.14 11.72
N GLY A 125 0.65 16.26 12.43
CA GLY A 125 -0.30 16.58 13.51
C GLY A 125 0.08 15.94 14.84
N ASP A 126 -0.92 15.75 15.70
CA ASP A 126 -0.77 15.12 17.02
C ASP A 126 -0.33 13.65 16.90
N ALA A 127 0.96 13.42 17.13
CA ALA A 127 1.57 12.11 16.97
C ALA A 127 1.14 11.12 18.06
N ALA A 128 0.89 11.61 19.28
CA ALA A 128 0.50 10.78 20.42
C ALA A 128 -0.94 10.27 20.24
N LEU A 129 -1.86 11.17 19.87
CA LEU A 129 -3.23 10.81 19.54
C LEU A 129 -3.31 9.85 18.35
N GLY A 130 -2.56 10.13 17.28
CA GLY A 130 -2.52 9.26 16.11
C GLY A 130 -1.99 7.85 16.44
N ALA A 131 -0.95 7.75 17.28
CA ALA A 131 -0.43 6.47 17.74
C ALA A 131 -1.48 5.71 18.57
N ALA A 132 -2.15 6.38 19.51
CA ALA A 132 -3.22 5.78 20.32
C ALA A 132 -4.40 5.29 19.46
N PHE A 133 -4.77 6.02 18.41
CA PHE A 133 -5.80 5.59 17.46
C PHE A 133 -5.38 4.33 16.68
N LEU A 134 -4.14 4.27 16.18
CA LEU A 134 -3.63 3.07 15.48
C LEU A 134 -3.54 1.85 16.40
N ASP A 135 -3.21 2.04 17.67
CA ASP A 135 -3.20 0.97 18.67
C ASP A 135 -4.62 0.43 18.93
N GLN A 136 -5.63 1.30 18.96
CA GLN A 136 -7.03 0.89 19.04
C GLN A 136 -7.50 0.13 17.79
N LEU A 137 -6.96 0.44 16.60
CA LEU A 137 -7.22 -0.32 15.37
C LEU A 137 -6.43 -1.63 15.27
N ALA A 138 -5.44 -1.85 16.14
CA ALA A 138 -4.59 -3.04 16.06
C ALA A 138 -5.38 -4.37 16.07
N PRO A 139 -6.47 -4.56 16.85
CA PRO A 139 -7.27 -5.78 16.79
C PRO A 139 -7.99 -5.99 15.45
N PHE A 140 -8.40 -4.91 14.78
CA PHE A 140 -9.02 -4.95 13.46
C PHE A 140 -8.01 -5.39 12.38
N ILE A 141 -6.80 -4.82 12.42
CA ILE A 141 -5.74 -5.06 11.45
C ILE A 141 -5.07 -6.43 11.69
N TRP A 142 -4.73 -6.74 12.95
CA TRP A 142 -3.85 -7.84 13.35
C TRP A 142 -4.61 -8.94 14.11
N ARG A 143 -5.49 -9.65 13.41
CA ARG A 143 -6.28 -10.73 13.99
C ARG A 143 -5.40 -11.84 14.59
N LYS A 144 -5.68 -12.22 15.83
CA LYS A 144 -4.98 -13.31 16.53
C LYS A 144 -5.41 -14.71 16.09
N TYR A 145 -6.55 -14.83 15.41
CA TYR A 145 -7.13 -16.09 14.98
C TYR A 145 -7.51 -16.00 13.49
N LEU A 146 -7.37 -17.14 12.78
CA LEU A 146 -7.89 -17.31 11.42
C LEU A 146 -9.40 -17.50 11.50
N ASP A 147 -10.13 -16.40 11.52
CA ASP A 147 -11.59 -16.40 11.43
C ASP A 147 -12.08 -16.61 9.99
N PHE A 148 -13.40 -16.72 9.82
CA PHE A 148 -14.01 -16.87 8.49
C PHE A 148 -13.64 -15.74 7.53
N ALA A 149 -13.49 -14.51 8.04
CA ALA A 149 -13.08 -13.37 7.24
C ALA A 149 -11.62 -13.51 6.76
N ALA A 150 -10.72 -14.05 7.59
CA ALA A 150 -9.31 -14.25 7.26
C ALA A 150 -9.16 -15.33 6.18
N VAL A 151 -9.94 -16.40 6.27
CA VAL A 151 -10.03 -17.41 5.22
C VAL A 151 -10.60 -16.82 3.93
N ALA A 152 -11.63 -15.99 4.02
CA ALA A 152 -12.19 -15.30 2.86
C ALA A 152 -11.17 -14.39 2.18
N ASP A 153 -10.30 -13.71 2.94
CA ASP A 153 -9.19 -12.89 2.41
C ASP A 153 -8.22 -13.75 1.60
N ILE A 154 -7.77 -14.83 2.21
CA ILE A 154 -6.86 -15.79 1.58
C ILE A 154 -7.46 -16.31 0.27
N HIS A 155 -8.74 -16.65 0.26
CA HIS A 155 -9.42 -17.11 -0.96
C HIS A 155 -9.67 -16.00 -1.98
N ALA A 156 -9.95 -14.77 -1.57
CA ALA A 156 -10.07 -13.64 -2.48
C ALA A 156 -8.73 -13.36 -3.18
N MET A 157 -7.62 -13.46 -2.45
CA MET A 157 -6.27 -13.34 -3.00
C MET A 157 -5.94 -14.50 -3.93
N LYS A 158 -6.27 -15.74 -3.56
CA LYS A 158 -6.15 -16.93 -4.43
C LYS A 158 -6.94 -16.78 -5.73
N ARG A 159 -8.21 -16.33 -5.66
CA ARG A 159 -9.04 -16.08 -6.86
C ARG A 159 -8.43 -15.04 -7.79
N ARG A 160 -7.79 -14.00 -7.26
CA ARG A 160 -7.07 -13.01 -8.07
C ARG A 160 -5.95 -13.69 -8.88
N VAL A 161 -5.16 -14.57 -8.25
CA VAL A 161 -4.13 -15.37 -8.94
C VAL A 161 -4.73 -16.18 -10.09
N HIS A 162 -5.87 -16.85 -9.86
CA HIS A 162 -6.53 -17.68 -10.87
C HIS A 162 -7.22 -16.88 -11.97
N ALA A 163 -7.82 -15.73 -11.66
CA ALA A 163 -8.44 -14.84 -12.67
C ALA A 163 -7.39 -14.35 -13.68
N PHE A 164 -6.15 -14.10 -13.22
CA PHE A 164 -5.03 -13.74 -14.08
C PHE A 164 -4.48 -14.91 -14.92
N LYS A 165 -4.80 -16.18 -14.61
CA LYS A 165 -4.46 -17.30 -15.50
C LYS A 165 -5.21 -17.24 -16.84
N GLY A 166 -6.25 -16.40 -16.96
CA GLY A 166 -7.06 -16.24 -18.18
C GLY A 166 -6.91 -14.90 -18.94
N HIS A 167 -6.12 -13.93 -18.48
CA HIS A 167 -5.94 -12.63 -19.14
C HIS A 167 -4.45 -12.27 -19.26
N GLY A 168 -3.99 -12.08 -20.51
CA GLY A 168 -2.66 -11.55 -20.88
C GLY A 168 -1.48 -12.51 -20.66
N ALA A 169 -0.77 -12.87 -21.74
CA ALA A 169 0.55 -13.48 -21.60
C ALA A 169 1.53 -12.46 -20.99
N ILE A 170 2.50 -12.92 -20.19
CA ILE A 170 3.61 -12.04 -19.76
C ILE A 170 4.29 -11.51 -21.03
N ALA A 171 4.30 -10.20 -21.18
CA ALA A 171 4.90 -9.49 -22.30
C ALA A 171 5.84 -8.40 -21.80
N VAL A 172 6.60 -7.81 -22.72
CA VAL A 172 7.40 -6.61 -22.43
C VAL A 172 6.56 -5.38 -22.78
N GLY A 173 6.34 -5.12 -24.07
CA GLY A 173 5.44 -4.04 -24.52
C GLY A 173 4.00 -4.24 -24.04
N GLY A 174 3.40 -3.15 -23.56
CA GLY A 174 2.01 -3.10 -23.12
C GLY A 174 1.76 -3.74 -21.75
N HIS A 175 2.76 -4.39 -21.15
CA HIS A 175 2.62 -5.04 -19.85
C HIS A 175 2.62 -3.99 -18.73
N ASP A 176 1.67 -4.13 -17.80
CA ASP A 176 1.61 -3.29 -16.61
C ASP A 176 2.62 -3.82 -15.57
N ILE A 177 3.67 -3.06 -15.30
CA ILE A 177 4.75 -3.47 -14.39
C ILE A 177 4.28 -3.63 -12.94
N LYS A 178 3.16 -3.01 -12.59
CA LYS A 178 2.62 -3.00 -11.23
C LYS A 178 1.49 -3.99 -11.08
N LEU A 179 0.51 -3.96 -11.98
CA LEU A 179 -0.74 -4.73 -11.92
C LEU A 179 -0.71 -6.01 -12.75
N GLY A 180 0.17 -6.07 -13.73
CA GLY A 180 0.36 -7.24 -14.58
C GLY A 180 0.93 -8.41 -13.78
N ARG A 181 0.77 -9.61 -14.35
CA ARG A 181 1.25 -10.87 -13.77
C ARG A 181 2.74 -10.80 -13.47
N GLY A 182 3.13 -11.16 -12.25
CA GLY A 182 4.52 -11.08 -11.79
C GLY A 182 4.98 -9.66 -11.45
N GLY A 183 4.06 -8.69 -11.44
CA GLY A 183 4.35 -7.28 -11.20
C GLY A 183 4.59 -6.94 -9.74
N ILE A 184 4.83 -5.65 -9.49
CA ILE A 184 5.14 -5.11 -8.15
C ILE A 184 4.04 -5.48 -7.13
N ARG A 185 2.76 -5.41 -7.52
CA ARG A 185 1.64 -5.68 -6.63
C ARG A 185 1.60 -7.13 -6.17
N ASP A 186 2.04 -8.09 -6.98
CA ASP A 186 2.10 -9.50 -6.57
C ASP A 186 3.13 -9.68 -5.45
N ILE A 187 4.26 -8.97 -5.50
CA ILE A 187 5.27 -8.99 -4.43
C ILE A 187 4.74 -8.33 -3.16
N GLU A 188 4.09 -7.16 -3.30
CA GLU A 188 3.48 -6.46 -2.16
C GLU A 188 2.42 -7.34 -1.46
N PHE A 189 1.56 -7.99 -2.24
CA PHE A 189 0.57 -8.91 -1.71
C PHE A 189 1.17 -10.17 -1.13
N PHE A 190 2.20 -10.76 -1.75
CA PHE A 190 2.91 -11.90 -1.18
C PHE A 190 3.33 -11.61 0.26
N ALA A 191 3.98 -10.46 0.49
CA ALA A 191 4.39 -10.05 1.83
C ALA A 191 3.18 -9.75 2.74
N GLN A 192 2.21 -8.95 2.29
CA GLN A 192 1.06 -8.52 3.09
C GLN A 192 0.14 -9.67 3.48
N THR A 193 -0.07 -10.66 2.61
CA THR A 193 -0.86 -11.86 2.92
C THR A 193 -0.29 -12.57 4.14
N GLN A 194 1.03 -12.77 4.17
CA GLN A 194 1.68 -13.43 5.30
C GLN A 194 1.60 -12.58 6.57
N GLN A 195 1.69 -11.25 6.45
CA GLN A 195 1.48 -10.35 7.58
C GLN A 195 0.05 -10.43 8.16
N LEU A 196 -0.96 -10.53 7.31
CA LEU A 196 -2.35 -10.67 7.75
C LEU A 196 -2.61 -12.01 8.43
N ILE A 197 -1.90 -13.07 8.02
CA ILE A 197 -2.01 -14.41 8.62
C ILE A 197 -1.28 -14.48 9.96
N ALA A 198 -0.05 -13.96 10.03
CA ALA A 198 0.84 -14.19 11.16
C ALA A 198 0.98 -12.98 12.11
N GLY A 199 0.78 -11.76 11.61
CA GLY A 199 1.07 -10.51 12.34
C GLY A 199 0.26 -10.32 13.61
N GLY A 200 -0.90 -10.98 13.76
CA GLY A 200 -1.65 -10.99 15.01
C GLY A 200 -0.88 -11.61 16.19
N ARG A 201 -0.10 -12.65 15.93
CA ARG A 201 0.71 -13.36 16.95
C ARG A 201 2.20 -12.99 16.92
N HIS A 202 2.63 -12.38 15.81
CA HIS A 202 4.02 -12.05 15.53
C HIS A 202 4.16 -10.55 15.26
N PRO A 203 4.20 -9.69 16.29
CA PRO A 203 4.33 -8.24 16.13
C PRO A 203 5.56 -7.80 15.33
N GLU A 204 6.63 -8.59 15.34
CA GLU A 204 7.84 -8.40 14.54
C GLU A 204 7.58 -8.39 13.02
N LEU A 205 6.48 -9.00 12.58
CA LEU A 205 6.05 -9.01 11.18
C LEU A 205 5.21 -7.78 10.81
N ARG A 206 4.87 -6.87 11.75
CA ARG A 206 4.03 -5.69 11.48
C ARG A 206 4.80 -4.53 10.85
N THR A 207 5.80 -4.85 10.01
CA THR A 207 6.60 -3.87 9.29
C THR A 207 5.84 -3.29 8.10
N ARG A 208 6.06 -2.01 7.78
CA ARG A 208 5.30 -1.32 6.71
C ARG A 208 5.88 -1.56 5.31
N GLY A 209 7.21 -1.54 5.20
CA GLY A 209 7.93 -1.64 3.93
C GLY A 209 8.08 -3.09 3.46
N THR A 210 7.87 -3.33 2.17
CA THR A 210 7.82 -4.66 1.54
C THR A 210 9.13 -5.43 1.73
N LEU A 211 10.28 -4.80 1.47
CA LEU A 211 11.60 -5.44 1.60
C LEU A 211 11.90 -5.86 3.06
N LYS A 212 11.56 -4.97 4.01
CA LYS A 212 11.74 -5.27 5.43
C LYS A 212 10.84 -6.43 5.86
N THR A 213 9.60 -6.45 5.38
CA THR A 213 8.67 -7.54 5.65
C THR A 213 9.19 -8.87 5.09
N LEU A 214 9.67 -8.92 3.84
CA LEU A 214 10.26 -10.13 3.26
C LEU A 214 11.43 -10.67 4.10
N ALA A 215 12.32 -9.78 4.55
CA ALA A 215 13.43 -10.17 5.43
C ALA A 215 12.94 -10.73 6.77
N ARG A 216 11.97 -10.08 7.44
CA ARG A 216 11.41 -10.57 8.70
C ARG A 216 10.69 -11.91 8.55
N LEU A 217 9.99 -12.13 7.44
CA LEU A 217 9.33 -13.40 7.15
C LEU A 217 10.36 -14.53 6.99
N ALA A 218 11.47 -14.30 6.28
CA ALA A 218 12.53 -15.28 6.15
C ALA A 218 13.27 -15.54 7.47
N GLU A 219 13.61 -14.49 8.22
CA GLU A 219 14.22 -14.60 9.56
C GLU A 219 13.38 -15.47 10.51
N GLY A 220 12.04 -15.35 10.42
CA GLY A 220 11.08 -16.14 11.20
C GLY A 220 10.72 -17.51 10.61
N GLY A 221 11.30 -17.90 9.47
CA GLY A 221 11.02 -19.19 8.81
C GLY A 221 9.63 -19.30 8.18
N TRP A 222 8.92 -18.19 7.96
CA TRP A 222 7.61 -18.15 7.31
C TRP A 222 7.68 -18.36 5.80
N ILE A 223 8.82 -17.98 5.22
CA ILE A 223 9.15 -18.18 3.80
C ILE A 223 10.61 -18.63 3.71
N GLU A 224 10.95 -19.30 2.61
CA GLU A 224 12.33 -19.66 2.33
C GLU A 224 13.18 -18.41 2.11
N SER A 225 14.43 -18.41 2.58
CA SER A 225 15.36 -17.28 2.37
C SER A 225 15.52 -16.95 0.90
N GLN A 226 15.55 -17.97 0.03
CA GLN A 226 15.63 -17.78 -1.42
C GLN A 226 14.41 -17.00 -1.96
N ALA A 227 13.21 -17.27 -1.46
CA ALA A 227 12.02 -16.54 -1.89
C ALA A 227 12.09 -15.06 -1.47
N ALA A 228 12.60 -14.76 -0.27
CA ALA A 228 12.81 -13.38 0.17
C ALA A 228 13.84 -12.65 -0.70
N ASP A 229 14.96 -13.30 -1.03
CA ASP A 229 16.01 -12.74 -1.88
C ASP A 229 15.50 -12.50 -3.31
N ASP A 230 14.88 -13.50 -3.92
CA ASP A 230 14.32 -13.43 -5.28
C ASP A 230 13.30 -12.29 -5.41
N LEU A 231 12.31 -12.27 -4.50
CA LEU A 231 11.26 -11.26 -4.49
C LEU A 231 11.81 -9.87 -4.14
N GLY A 232 12.80 -9.79 -3.25
CA GLY A 232 13.46 -8.53 -2.90
C GLY A 232 14.21 -7.91 -4.07
N GLN A 233 14.99 -8.71 -4.81
CA GLN A 233 15.70 -8.25 -6.00
C GLN A 233 14.75 -7.90 -7.14
N ALA A 234 13.69 -8.71 -7.34
CA ALA A 234 12.65 -8.40 -8.31
C ALA A 234 11.95 -7.08 -7.97
N TYR A 235 11.60 -6.86 -6.70
CA TYR A 235 10.95 -5.62 -6.25
C TYR A 235 11.82 -4.39 -6.54
N LEU A 236 13.10 -4.42 -6.15
CA LEU A 236 14.03 -3.32 -6.42
C LEU A 236 14.19 -3.04 -7.91
N PHE A 237 14.28 -4.09 -8.73
CA PHE A 237 14.37 -3.98 -10.18
C PHE A 237 13.12 -3.34 -10.78
N LEU A 238 11.94 -3.90 -10.48
CA LEU A 238 10.67 -3.43 -11.04
C LEU A 238 10.34 -2.01 -10.57
N ARG A 239 10.62 -1.66 -9.30
CA ARG A 239 10.46 -0.29 -8.78
C ARG A 239 11.40 0.70 -9.47
N ARG A 240 12.62 0.29 -9.80
CA ARG A 240 13.55 1.13 -10.58
C ARG A 240 12.99 1.39 -11.98
N VAL A 241 12.52 0.35 -12.66
CA VAL A 241 11.92 0.49 -14.00
C VAL A 241 10.66 1.36 -13.95
N GLU A 242 9.76 1.13 -12.99
CA GLU A 242 8.56 1.95 -12.77
C GLU A 242 8.94 3.43 -12.61
N ASN A 243 9.91 3.74 -11.75
CA ASN A 243 10.39 5.11 -11.57
C ASN A 243 10.96 5.70 -12.87
N ARG A 244 11.70 4.91 -13.68
CA ARG A 244 12.24 5.39 -14.95
C ARG A 244 11.16 5.60 -16.01
N LEU A 245 10.14 4.75 -16.07
CA LEU A 245 8.96 4.96 -16.92
C LEU A 245 8.28 6.28 -16.58
N GLN A 246 8.10 6.55 -15.28
CA GLN A 246 7.48 7.79 -14.82
C GLN A 246 8.35 9.02 -15.10
N MET A 247 9.68 8.93 -14.98
CA MET A 247 10.61 10.04 -15.27
C MET A 247 10.56 10.50 -16.73
N VAL A 248 10.37 9.59 -17.68
CA VAL A 248 10.43 9.94 -19.12
C VAL A 248 9.31 10.92 -19.51
N GLY A 249 8.12 10.75 -18.94
CA GLY A 249 6.96 11.60 -19.23
C GLY A 249 6.51 12.50 -18.09
N ASP A 250 7.18 12.46 -16.94
CA ASP A 250 6.70 13.00 -15.65
C ASP A 250 5.23 12.64 -15.37
N GLN A 251 4.89 11.38 -15.63
CA GLN A 251 3.51 10.89 -15.60
C GLN A 251 3.38 9.65 -14.71
N GLN A 252 2.20 9.48 -14.14
CA GLN A 252 1.84 8.29 -13.37
C GLN A 252 1.49 7.13 -14.31
N THR A 253 2.49 6.62 -15.02
CA THR A 253 2.36 5.42 -15.86
C THR A 253 2.90 4.19 -15.15
N HIS A 254 2.26 3.06 -15.41
CA HIS A 254 2.71 1.72 -15.04
C HIS A 254 2.87 0.81 -16.27
N ILE A 255 2.51 1.30 -17.46
CA ILE A 255 2.52 0.52 -18.69
C ILE A 255 3.88 0.66 -19.35
N ILE A 256 4.50 -0.47 -19.67
CA ILE A 256 5.70 -0.50 -20.48
C ILE A 256 5.29 -0.15 -21.93
N PRO A 257 5.96 0.81 -22.58
CA PRO A 257 5.57 1.27 -23.91
C PRO A 257 5.70 0.15 -24.96
N ASP A 258 4.74 0.09 -25.87
CA ASP A 258 4.78 -0.77 -27.06
C ASP A 258 5.70 -0.21 -28.15
N ASP A 259 5.87 1.12 -28.19
CA ASP A 259 6.76 1.76 -29.15
C ASP A 259 8.22 1.41 -28.86
N LYS A 260 8.93 0.94 -29.89
CA LYS A 260 10.31 0.46 -29.75
C LYS A 260 11.28 1.56 -29.35
N ASN A 261 11.06 2.80 -29.80
CA ASN A 261 11.96 3.91 -29.47
C ASN A 261 11.73 4.39 -28.03
N GLU A 262 10.48 4.40 -27.57
CA GLU A 262 10.16 4.62 -26.15
C GLU A 262 10.74 3.54 -25.26
N LEU A 263 10.61 2.27 -25.66
CA LEU A 263 11.18 1.16 -24.92
C LEU A 263 12.72 1.23 -24.85
N ASP A 264 13.41 1.56 -25.95
CA ASP A 264 14.87 1.75 -25.94
C ASP A 264 15.27 2.88 -24.99
N ARG A 265 14.56 4.03 -25.00
CA ARG A 265 14.83 5.14 -24.07
C ARG A 265 14.75 4.68 -22.61
N VAL A 266 13.74 3.90 -22.25
CA VAL A 266 13.58 3.35 -20.90
C VAL A 266 14.69 2.34 -20.59
N ALA A 267 15.02 1.45 -21.53
CA ALA A 267 16.10 0.47 -21.37
C ALA A 267 17.44 1.16 -21.09
N ARG A 268 17.80 2.17 -21.90
CA ARG A 268 19.00 3.00 -21.71
C ARG A 268 19.02 3.70 -20.36
N LEU A 269 17.90 4.30 -19.95
CA LEU A 269 17.77 4.97 -18.65
C LEU A 269 17.87 3.99 -17.47
N CYS A 270 17.52 2.72 -17.68
CA CYS A 270 17.72 1.63 -16.73
C CYS A 270 19.14 1.04 -16.74
N GLY A 271 20.01 1.49 -17.66
CA GLY A 271 21.41 1.06 -17.77
C GLY A 271 21.65 -0.13 -18.69
N PHE A 272 20.70 -0.49 -19.55
CA PHE A 272 20.84 -1.60 -20.50
C PHE A 272 21.46 -1.14 -21.83
N SER A 273 22.19 -2.06 -22.48
CA SER A 273 22.85 -1.85 -23.78
C SER A 273 21.91 -1.89 -24.98
N ASP A 274 20.75 -2.49 -24.82
CA ASP A 274 19.75 -2.72 -25.86
C ASP A 274 18.41 -3.13 -25.24
N THR A 275 17.34 -3.08 -26.06
CA THR A 275 15.98 -3.42 -25.66
C THR A 275 15.77 -4.90 -25.38
N ASP A 276 16.55 -5.78 -26.02
CA ASP A 276 16.36 -7.22 -25.92
C ASP A 276 16.84 -7.72 -24.56
N ALA A 277 18.05 -7.31 -24.14
CA ALA A 277 18.57 -7.59 -22.81
C ALA A 277 17.68 -7.02 -21.70
N PHE A 278 17.07 -5.86 -21.92
CA PHE A 278 16.11 -5.26 -20.99
C PHE A 278 14.80 -6.07 -20.93
N GLY A 279 14.27 -6.47 -22.07
CA GLY A 279 13.08 -7.31 -22.19
C GLY A 279 13.27 -8.67 -21.51
N ASP A 280 14.39 -9.35 -21.78
CA ASP A 280 14.74 -10.62 -21.15
C ASP A 280 14.85 -10.48 -19.63
N ALA A 281 15.47 -9.39 -19.16
CA ALA A 281 15.56 -9.10 -17.74
C ALA A 281 14.16 -8.92 -17.11
N LEU A 282 13.25 -8.17 -17.73
CA LEU A 282 11.86 -8.00 -17.29
C LEU A 282 11.10 -9.32 -17.24
N LEU A 283 11.10 -10.08 -18.33
CA LEU A 283 10.42 -11.37 -18.44
C LEU A 283 10.91 -12.36 -17.37
N ALA A 284 12.22 -12.38 -17.11
CA ALA A 284 12.79 -13.22 -16.05
C ALA A 284 12.23 -12.85 -14.66
N ARG A 285 12.12 -11.55 -14.33
CA ARG A 285 11.56 -11.11 -13.03
C ARG A 285 10.07 -11.40 -12.93
N PHE A 286 9.29 -11.12 -13.98
CA PHE A 286 7.86 -11.41 -13.97
C PHE A 286 7.58 -12.90 -13.75
N LYS A 287 8.26 -13.78 -14.48
CA LYS A 287 8.12 -15.24 -14.30
C LYS A 287 8.56 -15.70 -12.91
N LEU A 288 9.64 -15.13 -12.37
CA LEU A 288 10.14 -15.45 -11.03
C LEU A 288 9.12 -15.07 -9.94
N VAL A 289 8.60 -13.84 -9.99
CA VAL A 289 7.58 -13.36 -9.04
C VAL A 289 6.31 -14.19 -9.16
N GLU A 290 5.89 -14.47 -10.39
CA GLU A 290 4.71 -15.29 -10.64
C GLU A 290 4.84 -16.69 -10.04
N ALA A 291 5.99 -17.35 -10.19
CA ALA A 291 6.22 -18.67 -9.63
C ALA A 291 6.11 -18.66 -8.10
N HIS A 292 6.78 -17.71 -7.42
CA HIS A 292 6.70 -17.56 -5.96
C HIS A 292 5.28 -17.24 -5.48
N TYR A 293 4.61 -16.33 -6.18
CA TYR A 293 3.24 -15.93 -5.85
C TYR A 293 2.23 -17.06 -6.07
N GLY A 294 2.39 -17.86 -7.13
CA GLY A 294 1.59 -19.06 -7.37
C GLY A 294 1.75 -20.11 -6.28
N ALA A 295 3.00 -20.41 -5.90
CA ALA A 295 3.33 -21.41 -4.88
C ALA A 295 2.74 -21.10 -3.50
N LEU A 296 2.54 -19.81 -3.17
CA LEU A 296 1.92 -19.36 -1.91
C LEU A 296 0.54 -20.01 -1.69
N PHE A 297 -0.24 -20.22 -2.76
CA PHE A 297 -1.64 -20.66 -2.70
C PHE A 297 -1.86 -22.14 -3.03
N GLU A 298 -0.83 -22.88 -3.43
CA GLU A 298 -0.92 -24.32 -3.73
C GLU A 298 -1.18 -25.16 -2.48
N LYS A 299 -0.72 -24.70 -1.32
CA LYS A 299 -0.89 -25.39 -0.03
C LYS A 299 -2.21 -25.07 0.68
N ILE A 300 -3.03 -24.16 0.14
CA ILE A 300 -4.30 -23.74 0.76
C ILE A 300 -5.44 -24.61 0.19
N PRO A 301 -6.11 -25.44 1.02
CA PRO A 301 -7.21 -26.29 0.57
C PRO A 301 -8.31 -25.49 -0.12
N GLU A 302 -8.95 -26.07 -1.14
CA GLU A 302 -10.14 -25.45 -1.74
C GLU A 302 -11.29 -25.43 -0.73
N GLN A 303 -12.00 -24.30 -0.67
CA GLN A 303 -13.28 -24.24 0.03
C GLN A 303 -14.26 -25.13 -0.72
N GLN A 304 -14.59 -26.31 -0.17
CA GLN A 304 -15.73 -27.08 -0.64
C GLN A 304 -16.97 -26.22 -0.45
N THR A 305 -17.51 -25.68 -1.54
CA THR A 305 -18.85 -25.09 -1.53
C THR A 305 -19.85 -26.23 -1.44
N SER A 306 -20.03 -26.80 -0.24
CA SER A 306 -21.22 -27.58 0.04
C SER A 306 -22.40 -26.61 0.07
N ARG A 307 -23.07 -26.44 -1.06
CA ARG A 307 -24.45 -25.94 -1.08
C ARG A 307 -25.25 -26.88 -0.18
N PRO A 308 -25.91 -26.42 0.90
CA PRO A 308 -26.90 -27.25 1.55
C PRO A 308 -28.00 -27.50 0.51
N GLU A 309 -28.20 -28.77 0.15
CA GLU A 309 -29.40 -29.20 -0.56
C GLU A 309 -30.58 -28.89 0.35
N LEU A 310 -31.37 -27.88 -0.01
CA LEU A 310 -32.66 -27.63 0.61
C LEU A 310 -33.60 -28.75 0.13
N SER A 311 -33.94 -29.66 1.04
CA SER A 311 -35.08 -30.59 0.91
C SER A 311 -36.39 -29.86 1.14
#